data_AF-U1M1C8-F1
#
_entry.id   AF-U1M1C8-F1
#
_cell.length_a   1.000
_cell.length_b   1.000
_cell.length_c   1.000
_cell.angle_alpha   90.00
_cell.angle_beta   90.00
_cell.angle_gamma   90.00
#
_symmetry.space_group_name_H-M   'P 1'
#
loop_
_entity.id
_entity.type
_entity.pdbx_description
1 polymer ?
#
loop_
_entity_poly.entity_id
_entity_poly.type
_entity_poly.pdbx_seq_one_letter_code
_entity_poly.pdbx_strand_id
1 'polypeptide(L)'
;MCDHDVRLERMLENDQKRQKQTWYPMLGFLALFIVYFWVTDVLLLLPIILAGQLPVLYKGWHRMKLLLTFNEDASYRQKVRSEFGLAVGNLVFLLLVVASTMLGWITLLTFSIVIIVGLITFLTLRFRIDRELKDIDPNHVTATELGEAQIEREKRKSS
;
A
#
# COMPACT_ATOMS: atom_id res chain seq x y z
N MET A 1 9.89 22.66 12.61
CA MET A 1 9.93 21.43 11.80
C MET A 1 10.63 20.34 12.63
N CYS A 2 10.05 19.14 12.75
CA CYS A 2 10.75 17.99 13.36
C CYS A 2 11.82 17.47 12.41
N ASP A 3 12.94 17.04 12.97
CA ASP A 3 14.09 16.46 12.26
C ASP A 3 13.72 15.16 11.53
N HIS A 4 14.43 14.85 10.44
CA HIS A 4 14.13 13.71 9.56
C HIS A 4 14.23 12.37 10.32
N ASP A 5 15.26 12.19 11.14
CA ASP A 5 15.50 10.94 11.88
C ASP A 5 14.40 10.67 12.91
N VAL A 6 13.93 11.72 13.59
CA VAL A 6 12.81 11.64 14.54
C VAL A 6 11.50 11.27 13.85
N ARG A 7 11.28 11.77 12.62
CA ARG A 7 10.10 11.42 11.81
C ARG A 7 10.18 9.95 11.37
N LEU A 8 11.34 9.50 10.91
CA LEU A 8 11.58 8.11 10.48
C LEU A 8 11.33 7.14 11.64
N GLU A 9 11.87 7.41 12.82
CA GLU A 9 11.68 6.57 14.00
C GLU A 9 10.20 6.45 14.40
N ARG A 10 9.48 7.57 14.45
CA ARG A 10 8.03 7.56 14.73
C ARG A 10 7.24 6.80 13.68
N MET A 11 7.63 6.89 12.41
CA MET A 11 6.98 6.11 11.34
C MET A 11 7.26 4.62 11.49
N LEU A 12 8.49 4.23 11.84
CA LEU A 12 8.87 2.83 12.06
C LEU A 12 8.11 2.22 13.23
N GLU A 13 7.99 2.93 14.35
CA GLU A 13 7.22 2.46 15.51
C GLU A 13 5.74 2.28 15.18
N ASN A 14 5.15 3.28 14.50
CA ASN A 14 3.76 3.21 14.09
C ASN A 14 3.53 2.06 13.10
N ASP A 15 4.38 1.89 12.09
CA ASP A 15 4.21 0.81 11.11
C ASP A 15 4.43 -0.57 11.75
N GLN A 16 5.39 -0.73 12.66
CA GLN A 16 5.61 -2.00 13.37
C GLN A 16 4.41 -2.38 14.25
N LYS A 17 3.86 -1.43 15.02
CA LYS A 17 2.66 -1.63 15.84
C LYS A 17 1.47 -2.05 14.98
N ARG A 18 1.28 -1.38 13.84
CA ARG A 18 0.18 -1.67 12.91
C ARG A 18 0.42 -2.95 12.11
N GLN A 19 1.65 -3.30 11.76
CA GLN A 19 2.00 -4.55 11.10
C GLN A 19 1.56 -5.73 11.94
N LYS A 20 1.94 -5.78 13.23
CA LYS A 20 1.48 -6.83 14.15
C LYS A 20 -0.04 -6.89 14.24
N GLN A 21 -0.70 -5.74 14.38
CA GLN A 21 -2.16 -5.66 14.47
C GLN A 21 -2.87 -6.14 13.19
N THR A 22 -2.25 -5.98 12.04
CA THR A 22 -2.84 -6.34 10.74
C THR A 22 -2.49 -7.76 10.31
N TRP A 23 -1.40 -8.33 10.82
CA TRP A 23 -0.96 -9.69 10.48
C TRP A 23 -1.86 -10.78 11.06
N TYR A 24 -2.36 -10.62 12.30
CA TYR A 24 -3.28 -11.57 12.94
C TYR A 24 -4.59 -11.79 12.16
N PRO A 25 -5.34 -10.75 11.75
CA PRO A 25 -6.55 -10.95 10.95
C PRO A 25 -6.24 -11.44 9.53
N MET A 26 -5.11 -11.02 8.95
CA MET A 26 -4.69 -11.46 7.61
C MET A 26 -4.37 -12.96 7.57
N LEU A 27 -3.68 -13.50 8.57
CA LEU A 27 -3.42 -14.93 8.71
C LEU A 27 -4.72 -15.73 8.92
N GLY A 28 -5.64 -15.23 9.74
CA GLY A 28 -6.96 -15.85 9.93
C GLY A 28 -7.77 -15.90 8.64
N PHE A 29 -7.75 -14.82 7.85
CA PHE A 29 -8.41 -14.76 6.55
C PHE A 29 -7.74 -15.69 5.53
N LEU A 30 -6.41 -15.80 5.53
CA LEU A 30 -5.65 -16.69 4.66
C LEU A 30 -5.90 -18.18 4.97
N ALA A 31 -6.05 -18.54 6.25
CA ALA A 31 -6.38 -19.90 6.65
C ALA A 31 -7.82 -20.30 6.26
N LEU A 32 -8.79 -19.42 6.51
CA LEU A 32 -10.18 -19.59 6.03
C LEU A 32 -10.24 -19.70 4.50
N PHE A 33 -9.41 -18.90 3.82
CA PHE A 33 -9.26 -18.91 2.37
C PHE A 33 -8.75 -20.25 1.83
N ILE A 34 -7.71 -20.85 2.43
CA ILE A 34 -7.18 -22.17 2.01
C ILE A 34 -8.28 -23.24 2.11
N VAL A 35 -9.06 -23.23 3.19
CA VAL A 35 -10.16 -24.19 3.40
C VAL A 35 -11.28 -23.99 2.36
N TYR A 36 -11.59 -22.74 2.00
CA TYR A 36 -12.68 -22.41 1.08
C TYR A 36 -12.31 -22.57 -0.41
N PHE A 37 -11.02 -22.43 -0.74
CA PHE A 37 -10.46 -22.66 -2.08
C PHE A 37 -10.67 -24.10 -2.58
N TRP A 38 -10.71 -25.08 -1.66
CA TRP A 38 -11.04 -26.47 -2.00
C TRP A 38 -12.50 -26.68 -2.46
N VAL A 39 -13.37 -25.67 -2.34
CA VAL A 39 -14.83 -25.83 -2.47
C VAL A 39 -15.43 -25.06 -3.66
N THR A 40 -14.79 -24.05 -4.26
CA THR A 40 -15.45 -23.18 -5.28
C THR A 40 -14.52 -22.58 -6.35
N ASP A 41 -15.08 -22.35 -7.56
CA ASP A 41 -14.40 -21.79 -8.73
C ASP A 41 -14.64 -20.27 -8.91
N VAL A 42 -13.55 -19.55 -9.24
CA VAL A 42 -13.41 -18.20 -9.83
C VAL A 42 -14.03 -16.97 -9.10
N LEU A 43 -15.10 -17.09 -8.31
CA LEU A 43 -15.64 -15.98 -7.50
C LEU A 43 -14.71 -15.52 -6.35
N LEU A 44 -13.58 -16.23 -6.16
CA LEU A 44 -12.62 -16.06 -5.08
C LEU A 44 -11.58 -14.95 -5.28
N LEU A 45 -11.47 -14.34 -6.46
CA LEU A 45 -10.52 -13.24 -6.68
C LEU A 45 -10.85 -11.99 -5.87
N LEU A 46 -12.14 -11.71 -5.67
CA LEU A 46 -12.61 -10.54 -4.91
C LEU A 46 -12.19 -10.57 -3.43
N PRO A 47 -12.46 -11.64 -2.65
CA PRO A 47 -12.03 -11.71 -1.26
C PRO A 47 -10.49 -11.73 -1.11
N ILE A 48 -9.74 -12.30 -2.06
CA ILE A 48 -8.26 -12.24 -2.05
C ILE A 48 -7.77 -10.79 -2.18
N ILE A 49 -8.31 -10.06 -3.16
CA ILE A 49 -7.93 -8.66 -3.38
C ILE A 49 -8.30 -7.83 -2.14
N LEU A 50 -9.49 -8.02 -1.58
CA LEU A 50 -9.89 -7.29 -0.37
C LEU A 50 -9.01 -7.65 0.84
N ALA A 51 -8.76 -8.94 1.08
CA ALA A 51 -7.93 -9.39 2.20
C ALA A 51 -6.47 -8.91 2.09
N GLY A 52 -5.93 -8.80 0.88
CA GLY A 52 -4.59 -8.25 0.67
C GLY A 52 -4.54 -6.72 0.71
N GLN A 53 -5.48 -6.04 0.06
CA GLN A 53 -5.43 -4.60 -0.15
C GLN A 53 -5.97 -3.79 1.05
N LEU A 54 -6.97 -4.30 1.80
CA LEU A 54 -7.52 -3.57 2.95
C LEU A 54 -6.46 -3.33 4.05
N PRO A 55 -5.65 -4.31 4.45
CA PRO A 55 -4.46 -4.09 5.28
C PRO A 55 -3.52 -2.99 4.79
N VAL A 56 -3.21 -3.01 3.50
CA VAL A 56 -2.30 -2.04 2.86
C VAL A 56 -2.90 -0.64 2.91
N LEU A 57 -4.19 -0.50 2.60
CA LEU A 57 -4.91 0.77 2.69
C LEU A 57 -5.02 1.26 4.13
N TYR A 58 -5.28 0.38 5.09
CA TYR A 58 -5.34 0.76 6.50
C TYR A 58 -3.98 1.31 6.98
N LYS A 59 -2.88 0.64 6.64
CA LYS A 59 -1.52 1.14 6.90
C LYS A 59 -1.27 2.46 6.19
N GLY A 60 -1.59 2.55 4.90
CA GLY A 60 -1.41 3.76 4.09
C GLY A 60 -2.18 4.96 4.65
N TRP A 61 -3.41 4.73 5.14
CA TRP A 61 -4.23 5.76 5.77
C TRP A 61 -3.63 6.30 7.06
N HIS A 62 -3.14 5.42 7.93
CA HIS A 62 -2.46 5.83 9.17
C HIS A 62 -1.14 6.53 8.88
N ARG A 63 -0.37 6.07 7.88
CA ARG A 63 0.83 6.75 7.41
C ARG A 63 0.50 8.14 6.89
N MET A 64 -0.53 8.28 6.06
CA MET A 64 -1.02 9.56 5.57
C MET A 64 -1.37 10.49 6.74
N LYS A 65 -2.15 10.02 7.72
CA LYS A 65 -2.49 10.82 8.90
C LYS A 65 -1.25 11.29 9.66
N LEU A 66 -0.26 10.43 9.85
CA LEU A 66 0.98 10.78 10.55
C LEU A 66 1.84 11.75 9.72
N LEU A 67 1.92 11.58 8.41
CA LEU A 67 2.59 12.51 7.50
C LEU A 67 1.99 13.92 7.57
N LEU A 68 0.65 14.00 7.64
CA LEU A 68 -0.08 15.26 7.74
C LEU A 68 0.14 15.99 9.08
N THR A 69 0.63 15.33 10.14
CA THR A 69 0.97 16.01 11.40
C THR A 69 2.38 16.62 11.41
N PHE A 70 3.25 16.22 10.47
CA PHE A 70 4.62 16.70 10.43
C PHE A 70 4.81 18.02 9.69
N ASN A 71 3.87 18.38 8.81
CA ASN A 71 3.94 19.57 7.97
C ASN A 71 2.53 20.11 7.64
N GLU A 72 2.33 21.41 7.87
CA GLU A 72 1.06 22.11 7.69
C GLU A 72 0.91 22.75 6.29
N ASP A 73 1.92 22.68 5.43
CA ASP A 73 1.85 23.24 4.08
C ASP A 73 0.68 22.64 3.29
N ALA A 74 -0.14 23.49 2.66
CA ALA A 74 -1.32 23.06 1.92
C ALA A 74 -0.98 22.19 0.70
N SER A 75 0.09 22.53 -0.03
CA SER A 75 0.60 21.81 -1.19
C SER A 75 1.14 20.44 -0.78
N TYR A 76 1.87 20.39 0.34
CA TYR A 76 2.34 19.11 0.92
C TYR A 76 1.16 18.22 1.31
N ARG A 77 0.18 18.77 2.05
CA ARG A 77 -0.99 18.01 2.51
C ARG A 77 -1.84 17.49 1.35
N GLN A 78 -1.98 18.25 0.28
CA GLN A 78 -2.66 17.80 -0.94
C GLN A 78 -1.93 16.62 -1.59
N LYS A 79 -0.60 16.69 -1.71
CA LYS A 79 0.19 15.62 -2.31
C LYS A 79 0.21 14.35 -1.47
N VAL A 80 0.35 14.46 -0.15
CA VAL A 80 0.24 13.31 0.77
C VAL A 80 -1.13 12.63 0.66
N ARG A 81 -2.22 13.40 0.52
CA ARG A 81 -3.56 12.83 0.25
C ARG A 81 -3.64 12.17 -1.12
N SER A 82 -2.97 12.72 -2.13
CA SER A 82 -2.92 12.12 -3.47
C SER A 82 -2.14 10.80 -3.51
N GLU A 83 -1.08 10.66 -2.71
CA GLU A 83 -0.34 9.40 -2.55
C GLU A 83 -1.29 8.31 -2.02
N PHE A 84 -2.06 8.62 -0.97
CA PHE A 84 -3.08 7.71 -0.46
C PHE A 84 -4.22 7.47 -1.48
N GLY A 85 -4.64 8.52 -2.18
CA GLY A 85 -5.63 8.44 -3.25
C GLY A 85 -5.21 7.48 -4.37
N LEU A 86 -3.93 7.41 -4.73
CA LEU A 86 -3.41 6.42 -5.68
C LEU A 86 -3.51 4.99 -5.16
N ALA A 87 -3.25 4.76 -3.88
CA ALA A 87 -3.42 3.43 -3.28
C ALA A 87 -4.90 2.99 -3.34
N VAL A 88 -5.83 3.90 -3.05
CA VAL A 88 -7.28 3.65 -3.20
C VAL A 88 -7.65 3.44 -4.67
N GLY A 89 -7.13 4.26 -5.58
CA GLY A 89 -7.34 4.15 -7.02
C GLY A 89 -6.84 2.81 -7.57
N ASN A 90 -5.71 2.30 -7.06
CA ASN A 90 -5.22 0.98 -7.41
C ASN A 90 -6.20 -0.14 -7.00
N LEU A 91 -6.77 -0.07 -5.79
CA LEU A 91 -7.81 -1.03 -5.38
C LEU A 91 -9.01 -0.96 -6.32
N VAL A 92 -9.52 0.24 -6.62
CA VAL A 92 -10.66 0.43 -7.52
C VAL A 92 -10.35 -0.12 -8.92
N PHE A 93 -9.16 0.17 -9.44
CA PHE A 93 -8.68 -0.36 -10.72
C PHE A 93 -8.66 -1.90 -10.73
N LEU A 94 -8.08 -2.53 -9.71
CA LEU A 94 -8.06 -4.00 -9.58
C LEU A 94 -9.48 -4.59 -9.55
N LEU A 95 -10.40 -3.97 -8.81
CA LEU A 95 -11.79 -4.42 -8.75
C LEU A 95 -12.49 -4.29 -10.11
N LEU A 96 -12.27 -3.21 -10.85
CA LEU A 96 -12.82 -3.03 -12.19
C LEU A 96 -12.29 -4.05 -13.19
N VAL A 97 -10.99 -4.34 -13.13
CA VAL A 97 -10.35 -5.33 -14.02
C VAL A 97 -10.86 -6.74 -13.72
N VAL A 98 -11.04 -7.11 -12.44
CA VAL A 98 -11.66 -8.38 -12.06
C VAL A 98 -13.12 -8.45 -12.50
N ALA A 99 -13.92 -7.41 -12.23
CA ALA A 99 -15.32 -7.37 -12.66
C ALA A 99 -15.45 -7.50 -14.18
N SER A 100 -14.61 -6.81 -14.95
CA SER A 100 -14.59 -6.90 -16.42
C SER A 100 -14.25 -8.31 -16.90
N THR A 101 -13.36 -9.01 -16.20
CA THR A 101 -13.00 -10.40 -16.54
C THR A 101 -14.15 -11.35 -16.21
N MET A 102 -14.81 -11.18 -15.06
CA MET A 102 -15.95 -11.99 -14.64
C MET A 102 -17.17 -11.81 -15.54
N LEU A 103 -17.40 -10.60 -16.06
CA LEU A 103 -18.45 -10.30 -17.02
C LEU A 103 -18.11 -10.76 -18.45
N GLY A 104 -16.92 -11.33 -18.67
CA GLY A 104 -16.47 -11.77 -19.99
C GLY A 104 -16.16 -10.61 -20.95
N TRP A 105 -16.03 -9.38 -20.46
CA TRP A 105 -15.72 -8.21 -21.28
C TRP A 105 -14.27 -8.21 -21.78
N ILE A 106 -13.37 -8.87 -21.04
CA ILE A 106 -11.96 -9.00 -21.39
C ILE A 106 -11.49 -10.45 -21.27
N THR A 107 -10.57 -10.86 -22.14
CA THR A 107 -9.95 -12.18 -22.08
C THR A 107 -8.90 -12.25 -20.97
N LEU A 108 -8.53 -13.46 -20.55
CA LEU A 108 -7.50 -13.67 -19.52
C LEU A 108 -6.11 -13.13 -19.94
N LEU A 109 -5.82 -13.13 -21.25
CA LEU A 109 -4.62 -12.50 -21.81
C LEU A 109 -4.68 -10.98 -21.68
N THR A 110 -5.83 -10.37 -21.98
CA THR A 110 -6.06 -8.93 -21.82
C THR A 110 -5.95 -8.52 -20.34
N PHE A 111 -6.53 -9.31 -19.44
CA PHE A 111 -6.40 -9.13 -17.99
C PHE A 111 -4.93 -9.07 -17.57
N SER A 112 -4.12 -10.03 -18.00
CA SER A 112 -2.71 -10.13 -17.65
C SER A 112 -1.90 -8.91 -18.14
N ILE A 113 -2.15 -8.47 -19.38
CA ILE A 113 -1.51 -7.27 -19.94
C ILE A 113 -1.91 -6.02 -19.15
N VAL A 114 -3.20 -5.84 -18.86
CA VAL A 114 -3.71 -4.67 -18.14
C VAL A 114 -3.14 -4.60 -16.71
N ILE A 115 -3.00 -5.74 -16.04
CA ILE A 115 -2.37 -5.80 -14.72
C ILE A 115 -0.89 -5.40 -14.78
N ILE A 116 -0.13 -5.91 -15.74
CA ILE A 116 1.30 -5.58 -15.89
C ILE A 116 1.48 -4.09 -16.18
N VAL A 117 0.75 -3.56 -17.16
CA VAL A 117 0.81 -2.13 -17.52
C VAL A 117 0.35 -1.25 -16.35
N GLY A 118 -0.71 -1.66 -15.65
CA GLY A 118 -1.19 -1.00 -14.44
C GLY A 118 -0.10 -0.94 -13.37
N LEU A 119 0.53 -2.08 -13.04
CA LEU A 119 1.60 -2.16 -12.05
C LEU A 119 2.75 -1.19 -12.37
N ILE A 120 3.22 -1.18 -13.63
CA ILE A 120 4.27 -0.27 -14.08
C ILE A 120 3.83 1.18 -13.86
N THR A 121 2.62 1.53 -14.29
CA THR A 121 2.06 2.89 -14.18
C THR A 121 1.96 3.34 -12.73
N PHE A 122 1.43 2.48 -11.84
CA PHE A 122 1.31 2.78 -10.42
C PHE A 122 2.67 2.96 -9.74
N LEU A 123 3.65 2.12 -10.07
CA LEU A 123 5.02 2.27 -9.55
C LEU A 123 5.62 3.61 -10.00
N THR A 124 5.54 3.95 -11.28
CA THR A 124 6.07 5.23 -11.79
C THR A 124 5.41 6.44 -11.14
N LEU A 125 4.09 6.41 -10.98
CA LEU A 125 3.34 7.49 -10.32
C LEU A 125 3.75 7.64 -8.85
N ARG A 126 3.93 6.52 -8.14
CA ARG A 126 4.37 6.52 -6.75
C ARG A 126 5.76 7.14 -6.60
N PHE A 127 6.72 6.73 -7.43
CA PHE A 127 8.07 7.33 -7.42
C PHE A 127 8.05 8.82 -7.73
N ARG A 128 7.20 9.24 -8.66
CA ARG A 128 7.04 10.65 -9.00
C ARG A 128 6.51 11.47 -7.81
N ILE A 129 5.51 10.96 -7.10
CA ILE A 129 4.96 11.65 -5.93
C ILE A 129 5.95 11.71 -4.78
N ASP A 130 6.69 10.63 -4.51
CA ASP A 130 7.73 10.62 -3.48
C ASP A 130 8.81 11.68 -3.77
N ARG A 131 9.22 11.81 -5.03
CA ARG A 131 10.16 12.86 -5.46
C ARG A 131 9.57 14.25 -5.27
N GLU A 132 8.33 14.44 -5.72
CA GLU A 132 7.62 15.71 -5.60
C GLU A 132 7.32 16.12 -4.15
N LEU A 133 7.20 15.16 -3.22
CA LEU A 133 7.05 15.40 -1.79
C LEU A 133 8.37 15.80 -1.14
N LYS A 134 9.49 15.18 -1.55
CA LYS A 134 10.85 15.55 -1.12
C LYS A 134 11.25 16.95 -1.59
N ASP A 135 10.83 17.34 -2.79
CA ASP A 135 11.07 18.70 -3.29
C ASP A 135 10.35 19.78 -2.46
N ILE A 136 9.20 19.44 -1.85
CA ILE A 136 8.42 20.37 -1.00
C ILE A 136 8.91 20.34 0.46
N ASP A 137 9.18 19.15 0.99
CA ASP A 137 9.69 18.96 2.35
C ASP A 137 10.95 18.07 2.29
N PRO A 138 12.16 18.65 2.41
CA PRO A 138 13.41 17.89 2.41
C PRO A 138 13.46 16.83 3.51
N ASN A 139 12.70 17.02 4.59
CA ASN A 139 12.61 16.09 5.72
C ASN A 139 11.46 15.08 5.55
N HIS A 140 10.89 14.94 4.36
CA HIS A 140 9.87 13.94 4.07
C HIS A 140 10.47 12.53 4.07
N VAL A 141 9.82 11.61 4.80
CA VAL A 141 10.22 10.20 4.86
C VAL A 141 9.49 9.43 3.75
N THR A 142 10.25 9.00 2.76
CA THR A 142 9.74 8.25 1.60
C THR A 142 9.38 6.81 1.95
N ALA A 143 8.58 6.17 1.10
CA ALA A 143 8.22 4.78 1.32
C ALA A 143 9.42 3.83 1.19
N THR A 144 10.38 4.18 0.33
CA THR A 144 11.61 3.44 0.13
C THR A 144 12.52 3.50 1.36
N GLU A 145 12.74 4.70 1.92
CA GLU A 145 13.54 4.86 3.15
C GLU A 145 12.94 4.11 4.33
N LEU A 146 11.61 4.15 4.47
CA LEU A 146 10.93 3.40 5.51
C LEU A 146 11.12 1.89 5.34
N GLY A 147 11.05 1.37 4.11
CA GLY A 147 11.27 -0.05 3.81
C GLY A 147 12.71 -0.49 4.04
N GLU A 148 13.68 0.31 3.62
CA GLU A 148 15.11 0.03 3.85
C GLU A 148 15.44 0.01 5.36
N ALA A 149 14.93 0.99 6.11
CA ALA A 149 15.13 1.06 7.55
C ALA A 149 14.48 -0.12 8.30
N GLN A 150 13.36 -0.65 7.80
CA GLN A 150 12.76 -1.88 8.34
C GLN A 150 13.65 -3.10 8.11
N ILE A 151 14.13 -3.29 6.88
CA ILE A 151 15.02 -4.41 6.52
C ILE A 151 16.31 -4.34 7.35
N GLU A 152 16.87 -3.16 7.54
CA GLU A 152 18.07 -2.97 8.35
C GLU A 152 17.82 -3.31 9.84
N ARG A 153 16.69 -2.88 10.41
CA ARG A 153 16.29 -3.25 11.77
C ARG A 153 16.07 -4.74 11.94
N GLU A 154 15.52 -5.43 10.93
CA GLU A 154 15.35 -6.89 10.97
C GLU A 154 16.70 -7.61 10.91
N LYS A 155 17.60 -7.19 10.02
CA LYS A 155 18.98 -7.72 9.94
C LYS A 155 19.74 -7.58 11.27
N ARG A 156 19.62 -6.44 11.94
CA ARG A 156 20.24 -6.18 13.25
C ARG A 156 19.65 -7.02 14.39
N LYS A 157 18.42 -7.52 14.26
CA LYS A 157 17.78 -8.40 15.26
C LYS A 157 18.07 -9.88 15.04
N SER A 158 18.43 -10.27 13.81
CA SER A 158 18.79 -11.63 13.43
C SER A 158 20.29 -11.95 13.55
N SER A 159 21.12 -10.92 13.78
CA SER A 159 22.55 -11.03 14.06
C SER A 159 22.82 -11.02 15.56
#